data_AF-M0I3P2-F1
#
_entry.id   AF-M0I3P2-F1
#
_cell.length_a   1.000
_cell.length_b   1.000
_cell.length_c   1.000
_cell.angle_alpha   90.00
_cell.angle_beta   90.00
_cell.angle_gamma   90.00
#
_symmetry.space_group_name_H-M   'P 1'
#
loop_
_entity.id
_entity.type
_entity.pdbx_description
1 polymer ?
#
loop_
_entity_poly.entity_id
_entity_poly.type
_entity_poly.pdbx_seq_one_letter_code
_entity_poly.pdbx_strand_id
1 'polypeptide(L)'
;MLSVVPRVPQHTDDSTRFGVQLVRSRDTPTRLALAALVGSDRFWTGFVVVLPTVLLLATRLHHVFVSFAAGVPVAICLWLQTMSHEFVAPCLTVDTETGTLTTSKSYDSGNTSTIDVSDLERVTVIRFANTALVRLHYSKWTVSKPVSATVPAARVPEFASQLERVGLDVSVREFDSLASASDMIRLRVFGTPIAVLGSFVGIWSLHGPEAFFTDAVVVPAVVLVIFAALSFVRRFRLRRAETSAV
;
A
#
# COMPACT_ATOMS: atom_id res chain seq x y z
N MET A 1 54.99 -30.44 6.60
CA MET A 1 53.80 -30.68 5.76
C MET A 1 52.83 -29.53 5.97
N LEU A 2 52.78 -28.59 5.02
CA LEU A 2 51.86 -27.45 5.03
C LEU A 2 50.52 -27.92 4.48
N SER A 3 49.49 -27.92 5.33
CA SER A 3 48.11 -28.19 4.94
C SER A 3 47.56 -26.99 4.18
N VAL A 4 47.49 -27.09 2.85
CA VAL A 4 46.78 -26.14 2.01
C VAL A 4 45.28 -26.36 2.25
N VAL A 5 44.67 -25.50 3.05
CA VAL A 5 43.21 -25.43 3.19
C VAL A 5 42.66 -24.91 1.86
N PRO A 6 41.80 -25.66 1.15
CA PRO A 6 41.18 -25.16 -0.07
C PRO A 6 40.27 -23.99 0.28
N ARG A 7 40.54 -22.84 -0.34
CA ARG A 7 39.67 -21.66 -0.30
C ARG A 7 38.36 -22.06 -0.98
N VAL A 8 37.31 -22.23 -0.18
CA VAL A 8 35.94 -22.30 -0.70
C VAL A 8 35.71 -20.98 -1.46
N PRO A 9 35.31 -21.02 -2.75
CA PRO A 9 34.97 -19.81 -3.46
C PRO A 9 33.82 -19.14 -2.71
N GLN A 10 34.06 -17.93 -2.20
CA GLN A 10 33.00 -17.04 -1.79
C GLN A 10 32.20 -16.72 -3.05
N HIS A 11 31.04 -17.36 -3.21
CA HIS A 11 30.02 -16.88 -4.10
C HIS A 11 29.63 -15.51 -3.55
N THR A 12 30.05 -14.45 -4.23
CA THR A 12 29.53 -13.10 -3.99
C THR A 12 28.04 -13.17 -4.26
N ASP A 13 27.24 -13.22 -3.20
CA ASP A 13 25.80 -13.00 -3.27
C ASP A 13 25.59 -11.59 -3.83
N ASP A 14 25.40 -11.46 -5.15
CA ASP A 14 25.00 -10.21 -5.81
C ASP A 14 23.49 -9.91 -5.57
N SER A 15 22.94 -10.45 -4.48
CA SER A 15 21.58 -10.16 -4.03
C SER A 15 21.57 -8.94 -3.13
N THR A 16 20.87 -7.88 -3.56
CA THR A 16 20.78 -6.64 -2.79
C THR A 16 19.41 -6.51 -2.14
N ARG A 17 19.44 -6.26 -0.82
CA ARG A 17 18.26 -6.18 0.02
C ARG A 17 17.81 -4.73 0.23
N PHE A 18 16.58 -4.43 -0.15
CA PHE A 18 15.90 -3.15 0.04
C PHE A 18 14.73 -3.33 0.99
N GLY A 19 14.88 -2.86 2.23
CA GLY A 19 13.81 -2.92 3.24
C GLY A 19 13.51 -1.55 3.81
N VAL A 20 12.23 -1.26 4.02
CA VAL A 20 11.80 -0.10 4.81
C VAL A 20 11.02 -0.60 6.00
N GLN A 21 11.50 -0.29 7.21
CA GLN A 21 10.72 -0.53 8.41
C GLN A 21 9.75 0.63 8.63
N LEU A 22 8.56 0.56 8.01
CA LEU A 22 7.46 1.47 8.37
C LEU A 22 6.83 0.97 9.68
N VAL A 23 7.06 1.71 10.75
CA VAL A 23 6.59 1.37 12.10
C VAL A 23 5.09 1.59 12.17
N ARG A 24 4.35 0.55 12.60
CA ARG A 24 2.87 0.51 12.53
C ARG A 24 2.18 1.77 13.06
N SER A 25 2.72 2.32 14.15
CA SER A 25 2.14 3.40 14.93
C SER A 25 2.61 4.80 14.50
N ARG A 26 3.82 4.92 13.95
CA ARG A 26 4.40 6.22 13.53
C ARG A 26 4.02 6.55 12.09
N ASP A 27 4.04 5.54 11.23
CA ASP A 27 3.94 5.71 9.77
C ASP A 27 2.56 5.38 9.22
N THR A 28 1.52 5.36 10.06
CA THR A 28 0.13 5.12 9.63
C THR A 28 -0.31 6.03 8.49
N PRO A 29 -0.07 7.37 8.52
CA PRO A 29 -0.46 8.25 7.42
C PRO A 29 0.22 7.88 6.10
N THR A 30 1.53 7.63 6.15
CA THR A 30 2.31 7.19 4.98
C THR A 30 1.79 5.86 4.45
N ARG A 31 1.53 4.88 5.32
CA ARG A 31 1.00 3.56 4.92
C ARG A 31 -0.39 3.65 4.29
N LEU A 32 -1.26 4.55 4.78
CA LEU A 32 -2.56 4.81 4.17
C LEU A 32 -2.43 5.52 2.81
N ALA A 33 -1.50 6.46 2.67
CA ALA A 33 -1.20 7.09 1.39
C ALA A 33 -0.68 6.06 0.36
N LEU A 34 0.22 5.16 0.79
CA LEU A 34 0.69 4.05 -0.03
C LEU A 34 -0.46 3.10 -0.41
N ALA A 35 -1.34 2.76 0.55
CA ALA A 35 -2.53 1.94 0.30
C ALA A 35 -3.49 2.57 -0.72
N ALA A 36 -3.69 3.89 -0.66
CA ALA A 36 -4.52 4.61 -1.62
C ALA A 36 -3.95 4.54 -3.05
N LEU A 37 -2.64 4.29 -3.20
CA LEU A 37 -1.93 4.14 -4.47
C LEU A 37 -1.83 2.70 -4.98
N VAL A 38 -2.21 1.70 -4.17
CA VAL A 38 -2.23 0.28 -4.59
C VAL A 38 -3.34 0.05 -5.63
N GLY A 39 -3.03 -0.74 -6.66
CA GLY A 39 -3.98 -1.07 -7.72
C GLY A 39 -4.06 -0.04 -8.84
N SER A 40 -4.84 -0.35 -9.87
CA SER A 40 -4.97 0.49 -11.06
C SER A 40 -5.78 1.76 -10.81
N ASP A 41 -5.55 2.79 -11.61
CA ASP A 41 -6.29 4.05 -11.47
C ASP A 41 -7.78 3.87 -11.78
N ARG A 42 -8.11 2.99 -12.74
CA ARG A 42 -9.49 2.59 -13.04
C ARG A 42 -10.16 1.90 -11.85
N PHE A 43 -9.45 0.99 -11.18
CA PHE A 43 -9.97 0.32 -9.99
C PHE A 43 -10.26 1.35 -8.90
N TRP A 44 -9.32 2.26 -8.64
CA TRP A 44 -9.51 3.31 -7.64
C TRP A 44 -10.69 4.22 -7.97
N THR A 45 -10.78 4.75 -9.20
CA THR A 45 -11.90 5.62 -9.60
C THR A 45 -13.23 4.88 -9.51
N GLY A 46 -13.28 3.64 -9.98
CA GLY A 46 -14.48 2.80 -9.91
C GLY A 46 -14.93 2.55 -8.47
N PHE A 47 -14.01 2.15 -7.61
CA PHE A 47 -14.32 1.72 -6.25
C PHE A 47 -14.51 2.88 -5.26
N VAL A 48 -13.68 3.93 -5.35
CA VAL A 48 -13.65 5.04 -4.38
C VAL A 48 -14.55 6.20 -4.79
N VAL A 49 -14.84 6.37 -6.08
CA VAL A 49 -15.62 7.51 -6.58
C VAL A 49 -16.93 7.07 -7.21
N VAL A 50 -16.89 6.20 -8.22
CA VAL A 50 -18.07 5.83 -9.00
C VAL A 50 -19.04 5.02 -8.14
N LEU A 51 -18.58 3.98 -7.46
CA LEU A 51 -19.44 3.10 -6.66
C LEU A 51 -20.19 3.83 -5.54
N PRO A 52 -19.55 4.64 -4.66
CA PRO A 52 -20.27 5.45 -3.68
C PRO A 52 -21.29 6.39 -4.32
N THR A 53 -20.92 7.04 -5.43
CA THR A 53 -21.80 7.99 -6.13
C THR A 53 -23.02 7.30 -6.71
N VAL A 54 -22.83 6.16 -7.38
CA VAL A 54 -23.92 5.36 -7.97
C VAL A 54 -24.86 4.86 -6.89
N LEU A 55 -24.34 4.37 -5.76
CA LEU A 55 -25.18 3.93 -4.65
C LEU A 55 -25.94 5.09 -4.01
N LEU A 56 -25.30 6.25 -3.86
CA LEU A 56 -25.95 7.45 -3.37
C LEU A 56 -27.10 7.88 -4.28
N LEU A 57 -26.90 7.86 -5.61
CA LEU A 57 -27.96 8.13 -6.58
C LEU A 57 -29.06 7.05 -6.53
N ALA A 58 -28.69 5.78 -6.38
CA ALA A 58 -29.64 4.67 -6.29
C ALA A 58 -30.56 4.78 -5.05
N THR A 59 -30.14 5.48 -3.99
CA THR A 59 -31.03 5.77 -2.84
C THR A 59 -32.28 6.55 -3.22
N ARG A 60 -32.27 7.28 -4.35
CA ARG A 60 -33.45 7.96 -4.90
C ARG A 60 -34.46 7.00 -5.53
N LEU A 61 -34.01 5.81 -5.94
CA LEU A 61 -34.85 4.80 -6.57
C LEU A 61 -35.49 3.88 -5.54
N HIS A 62 -34.74 3.48 -4.49
CA HIS A 62 -35.23 2.57 -3.47
C HIS A 62 -34.49 2.72 -2.14
N HIS A 63 -35.22 2.63 -1.02
CA HIS A 63 -34.65 2.82 0.32
C HIS A 63 -33.62 1.75 0.71
N VAL A 64 -33.68 0.55 0.12
CA VAL A 64 -32.69 -0.52 0.37
C VAL A 64 -31.25 -0.08 0.08
N PHE A 65 -31.06 0.87 -0.86
CA PHE A 65 -29.73 1.37 -1.21
C PHE A 65 -29.12 2.29 -0.16
N VAL A 66 -29.89 2.80 0.80
CA VAL A 66 -29.39 3.67 1.87
C VAL A 66 -28.35 2.95 2.72
N SER A 67 -28.62 1.70 3.12
CA SER A 67 -27.67 0.89 3.88
C SER A 67 -26.40 0.58 3.09
N PHE A 68 -26.52 0.31 1.79
CA PHE A 68 -25.35 0.06 0.93
C PHE A 68 -24.52 1.34 0.73
N ALA A 69 -25.17 2.47 0.47
CA ALA A 69 -24.50 3.76 0.34
C ALA A 69 -23.75 4.11 1.63
N ALA A 70 -24.35 3.87 2.80
CA ALA A 70 -23.73 4.09 4.11
C ALA A 70 -22.60 3.10 4.42
N GLY A 71 -22.72 1.85 3.96
CA GLY A 71 -21.73 0.79 4.22
C GLY A 71 -20.47 0.90 3.36
N VAL A 72 -20.59 1.33 2.10
CA VAL A 72 -19.45 1.43 1.17
C VAL A 72 -18.29 2.30 1.68
N PRO A 73 -18.47 3.52 2.19
CA PRO A 73 -17.34 4.30 2.72
C PRO A 73 -16.65 3.60 3.91
N VAL A 74 -17.40 2.85 4.73
CA VAL A 74 -16.82 2.02 5.80
C VAL A 74 -16.02 0.86 5.22
N ALA A 75 -16.53 0.19 4.19
CA ALA A 75 -15.83 -0.88 3.49
C ALA A 75 -14.54 -0.38 2.82
N ILE A 76 -14.56 0.82 2.20
CA ILE A 76 -13.37 1.48 1.66
C ILE A 76 -12.33 1.73 2.76
N CYS A 77 -12.75 2.25 3.92
CA CYS A 77 -11.86 2.44 5.07
C CYS A 77 -11.22 1.13 5.54
N LEU A 78 -12.00 0.05 5.68
CA LEU A 78 -11.49 -1.27 6.07
C LEU A 78 -10.53 -1.86 5.04
N TRP A 79 -10.85 -1.69 3.75
CA TRP A 79 -9.99 -2.11 2.67
C TRP A 79 -8.64 -1.37 2.69
N LEU A 80 -8.66 -0.03 2.83
CA LEU A 80 -7.45 0.78 2.96
C LEU A 80 -6.64 0.41 4.20
N GLN A 81 -7.31 0.17 5.33
CA GLN A 81 -6.66 -0.27 6.56
C GLN A 81 -5.96 -1.62 6.33
N THR A 82 -6.65 -2.59 5.72
CA THR A 82 -6.09 -3.90 5.36
C THR A 82 -4.89 -3.76 4.44
N MET A 83 -5.01 -2.99 3.36
CA MET A 83 -3.90 -2.74 2.42
C MET A 83 -2.72 -2.03 3.09
N SER A 84 -2.98 -1.12 4.03
CA SER A 84 -1.92 -0.45 4.77
C SER A 84 -1.03 -1.43 5.55
N HIS A 85 -1.56 -2.60 5.94
CA HIS A 85 -0.80 -3.63 6.66
C HIS A 85 0.25 -4.31 5.79
N GLU A 86 0.08 -4.33 4.47
CA GLU A 86 1.09 -4.87 3.56
C GLU A 86 2.41 -4.10 3.63
N PHE A 87 2.35 -2.83 4.05
CA PHE A 87 3.50 -1.95 4.14
C PHE A 87 4.21 -1.95 5.50
N VAL A 88 3.91 -2.91 6.39
CA VAL A 88 4.64 -3.03 7.67
C VAL A 88 5.89 -3.87 7.47
N ALA A 89 7.05 -3.22 7.53
CA ALA A 89 8.37 -3.83 7.35
C ALA A 89 8.48 -4.76 6.12
N PRO A 90 7.99 -4.37 4.93
CA PRO A 90 8.22 -5.15 3.73
C PRO A 90 9.71 -5.10 3.37
N CYS A 91 10.17 -6.16 2.74
CA CYS A 91 11.49 -6.20 2.19
C CYS A 91 11.49 -6.82 0.80
N LEU A 92 12.15 -6.13 -0.13
CA LEU A 92 12.35 -6.52 -1.51
C LEU A 92 13.83 -6.83 -1.71
N THR A 93 14.15 -8.00 -2.23
CA THR A 93 15.49 -8.39 -2.62
C THR A 93 15.54 -8.47 -4.13
N VAL A 94 16.56 -7.85 -4.72
CA VAL A 94 16.86 -7.96 -6.16
C VAL A 94 18.05 -8.89 -6.30
N ASP A 95 17.91 -9.95 -7.08
CA ASP A 95 19.00 -10.82 -7.49
C ASP A 95 19.25 -10.58 -8.98
N THR A 96 20.38 -9.95 -9.28
CA THR A 96 20.76 -9.60 -10.65
C THR A 96 21.36 -10.78 -11.42
N GLU A 97 21.83 -11.84 -10.74
CA GLU A 97 22.37 -13.03 -11.41
C GLU A 97 21.23 -13.90 -11.96
N THR A 98 20.20 -14.13 -11.13
CA THR A 98 19.04 -14.94 -11.54
C THR A 98 17.96 -14.12 -12.23
N GLY A 99 18.03 -12.80 -12.16
CA GLY A 99 17.01 -11.90 -12.66
C GLY A 99 15.69 -12.05 -11.92
N THR A 100 15.76 -12.18 -10.58
CA THR A 100 14.58 -12.39 -9.74
C THR A 100 14.41 -11.32 -8.68
N LEU A 101 13.16 -11.09 -8.32
CA LEU A 101 12.71 -10.15 -7.30
C LEU A 101 11.99 -10.94 -6.21
N THR A 102 12.54 -10.96 -5.00
CA THR A 102 11.93 -11.66 -3.87
C THR A 102 11.31 -10.66 -2.91
N THR A 103 10.01 -10.77 -2.70
CA THR A 103 9.28 -9.96 -1.70
C THR A 103 9.03 -10.78 -0.45
N SER A 104 9.27 -10.18 0.71
CA SER A 104 8.96 -10.76 2.02
C SER A 104 8.04 -9.82 2.81
N LYS A 105 7.04 -10.41 3.47
CA LYS A 105 6.06 -9.72 4.31
C LYS A 105 6.33 -10.05 5.79
N SER A 106 6.30 -9.04 6.66
CA SER A 106 6.61 -9.22 8.09
C SER A 106 5.62 -10.12 8.86
N TYR A 107 4.43 -10.39 8.33
CA TYR A 107 3.40 -11.18 9.03
C TYR A 107 3.36 -12.63 8.64
N ASP A 108 4.07 -12.98 7.57
CA ASP A 108 4.06 -14.31 7.02
C ASP A 108 5.49 -14.81 7.14
N SER A 109 5.77 -15.48 8.26
CA SER A 109 7.09 -16.02 8.60
C SER A 109 7.44 -17.20 7.69
N GLY A 110 7.56 -16.95 6.39
CA GLY A 110 7.88 -17.98 5.38
C GLY A 110 7.38 -17.71 3.96
N ASN A 111 6.34 -16.87 3.75
CA ASN A 111 5.87 -16.60 2.39
C ASN A 111 6.70 -15.50 1.73
N THR A 112 7.76 -15.95 1.05
CA THR A 112 8.47 -15.18 0.05
C THR A 112 7.78 -15.36 -1.30
N SER A 113 7.38 -14.26 -1.95
CA SER A 113 6.94 -14.33 -3.35
C SER A 113 8.11 -13.96 -4.25
N THR A 114 8.57 -14.94 -5.03
CA THR A 114 9.59 -14.76 -6.06
C THR A 114 8.93 -14.36 -7.37
N ILE A 115 9.40 -13.26 -7.93
CA ILE A 115 8.95 -12.66 -9.17
C ILE A 115 10.09 -12.77 -10.17
N ASP A 116 9.83 -13.36 -11.32
CA ASP A 116 10.77 -13.37 -12.41
C ASP A 116 10.66 -12.02 -13.12
N VAL A 117 11.80 -11.41 -13.45
CA VAL A 117 11.83 -10.13 -14.16
C VAL A 117 11.14 -10.24 -15.54
N SER A 118 11.16 -11.40 -16.18
CA SER A 118 10.45 -11.63 -17.45
C SER A 118 8.92 -11.57 -17.32
N ASP A 119 8.36 -11.72 -16.11
CA ASP A 119 6.93 -11.52 -15.86
C ASP A 119 6.54 -10.03 -15.78
N LEU A 120 7.52 -9.13 -15.67
CA LEU A 120 7.31 -7.69 -15.52
C LEU A 120 7.44 -6.98 -16.87
N GLU A 121 6.49 -6.10 -17.15
CA GLU A 121 6.52 -5.19 -18.30
C GLU A 121 7.30 -3.92 -17.97
N ARG A 122 7.06 -3.36 -16.77
CA ARG A 122 7.72 -2.13 -16.29
C ARG A 122 7.62 -2.00 -14.78
N VAL A 123 8.48 -1.15 -14.22
CA VAL A 123 8.44 -0.80 -12.80
C VAL A 123 8.26 0.70 -12.64
N THR A 124 7.27 1.11 -11.85
CA THR A 124 7.07 2.52 -11.51
C THR A 124 7.41 2.77 -10.05
N VAL A 125 8.34 3.67 -9.79
CA VAL A 125 8.76 4.05 -8.44
C VAL A 125 8.20 5.43 -8.12
N ILE A 126 7.38 5.53 -7.07
CA ILE A 126 6.82 6.79 -6.58
C ILE A 126 7.56 7.16 -5.30
N ARG A 127 8.41 8.18 -5.37
CA ARG A 127 9.26 8.63 -4.27
C ARG A 127 8.52 9.64 -3.38
N PHE A 128 8.49 9.34 -2.09
CA PHE A 128 8.12 10.25 -0.99
C PHE A 128 9.38 10.70 -0.26
N ALA A 129 9.23 11.55 0.76
CA ALA A 129 10.35 12.08 1.54
C ALA A 129 11.33 11.00 2.06
N ASN A 130 10.82 9.97 2.74
CA ASN A 130 11.66 8.94 3.39
C ASN A 130 11.48 7.54 2.82
N THR A 131 10.47 7.31 1.99
CA THR A 131 10.14 5.99 1.42
C THR A 131 9.72 6.14 -0.04
N ALA A 132 9.77 5.05 -0.79
CA ALA A 132 9.26 5.00 -2.14
C ALA A 132 8.33 3.79 -2.29
N LEU A 133 7.22 3.97 -3.00
CA LEU A 133 6.35 2.90 -3.45
C LEU A 133 6.89 2.36 -4.77
N VAL A 134 7.16 1.07 -4.83
CA VAL A 134 7.48 0.36 -6.07
C VAL A 134 6.20 -0.31 -6.55
N ARG A 135 5.74 0.05 -7.75
CA ARG A 135 4.62 -0.58 -8.43
C ARG A 135 5.15 -1.51 -9.51
N LEU A 136 4.77 -2.77 -9.41
CA LEU A 136 5.18 -3.81 -10.35
C LEU A 136 4.06 -3.99 -11.37
N HIS A 137 4.36 -3.75 -12.65
CA HIS A 137 3.41 -3.96 -13.74
C HIS A 137 3.74 -5.30 -14.41
N TYR A 138 2.84 -6.27 -14.25
CA TYR A 138 2.99 -7.60 -14.84
C TYR A 138 2.49 -7.63 -16.28
N SER A 139 3.21 -8.36 -17.14
CA SER A 139 2.81 -8.60 -18.54
C SER A 139 1.54 -9.46 -18.64
N LYS A 140 1.28 -10.32 -17.64
CA LYS A 140 0.12 -11.20 -17.58
C LYS A 140 -0.78 -10.85 -16.39
N TRP A 141 -2.09 -10.74 -16.65
CA TRP A 141 -3.10 -10.45 -15.63
C TRP A 141 -3.33 -11.61 -14.63
N THR A 142 -2.93 -12.83 -14.97
CA THR A 142 -3.17 -14.04 -14.15
C THR A 142 -2.12 -14.28 -13.06
N VAL A 143 -1.18 -13.35 -12.87
CA VAL A 143 -0.07 -13.53 -11.94
C VAL A 143 -0.51 -13.15 -10.52
N SER A 144 -0.65 -14.12 -9.63
CA SER A 144 -0.96 -13.93 -8.20
C SER A 144 0.26 -13.46 -7.38
N LYS A 145 1.05 -12.53 -7.92
CA LYS A 145 2.26 -11.99 -7.27
C LYS A 145 1.97 -10.57 -6.75
N PRO A 146 2.69 -10.10 -5.70
CA PRO A 146 2.42 -8.80 -5.12
C PRO A 146 2.59 -7.67 -6.13
N VAL A 147 1.62 -6.76 -6.16
CA VAL A 147 1.57 -5.65 -7.12
C VAL A 147 2.38 -4.42 -6.67
N SER A 148 2.84 -4.42 -5.42
CA SER A 148 3.60 -3.32 -4.86
C SER A 148 4.56 -3.74 -3.75
N ALA A 149 5.67 -3.01 -3.64
CA ALA A 149 6.64 -3.11 -2.56
C ALA A 149 7.09 -1.70 -2.11
N THR A 150 7.89 -1.59 -1.06
CA THR A 150 8.50 -0.30 -0.66
C THR A 150 10.01 -0.40 -0.52
N VAL A 151 10.66 0.70 -0.85
CA VAL A 151 12.12 0.86 -0.85
C VAL A 151 12.49 2.17 -0.15
N PRO A 152 13.62 2.28 0.55
CA PRO A 152 14.04 3.55 1.15
C PRO A 152 14.22 4.62 0.07
N ALA A 153 13.71 5.83 0.29
CA ALA A 153 13.81 6.90 -0.71
C ALA A 153 15.27 7.20 -1.12
N ALA A 154 16.21 7.08 -0.19
CA ALA A 154 17.64 7.26 -0.43
C ALA A 154 18.26 6.16 -1.32
N ARG A 155 17.66 4.97 -1.36
CA ARG A 155 18.13 3.81 -2.15
C ARG A 155 17.42 3.65 -3.49
N VAL A 156 16.53 4.56 -3.86
CA VAL A 156 15.84 4.53 -5.15
C VAL A 156 16.81 4.54 -6.34
N PRO A 157 17.89 5.36 -6.37
CA PRO A 157 18.83 5.35 -7.49
C PRO A 157 19.55 4.01 -7.64
N GLU A 158 19.99 3.43 -6.51
CA GLU A 158 20.64 2.11 -6.47
C GLU A 158 19.67 1.03 -6.98
N PHE A 159 18.45 1.01 -6.44
CA PHE A 159 17.40 0.08 -6.83
C PHE A 159 17.06 0.16 -8.33
N ALA A 160 16.85 1.38 -8.85
CA ALA A 160 16.58 1.58 -10.27
C ALA A 160 17.72 1.06 -11.14
N SER A 161 18.98 1.37 -10.79
CA SER A 161 20.15 0.90 -11.53
C SER A 161 20.29 -0.62 -11.55
N GLN A 162 19.80 -1.32 -10.52
CA GLN A 162 19.83 -2.78 -10.48
C GLN A 162 18.74 -3.38 -11.36
N LEU A 163 17.54 -2.83 -11.34
CA LEU A 163 16.46 -3.27 -12.23
C LEU A 163 16.80 -3.03 -13.71
N GLU A 164 17.39 -1.88 -14.03
CA GLU A 164 17.85 -1.55 -15.38
C GLU A 164 18.94 -2.52 -15.86
N ARG A 165 19.83 -2.99 -14.98
CA ARG A 165 20.83 -4.02 -15.29
C ARG A 165 20.22 -5.37 -15.68
N VAL A 166 19.03 -5.68 -15.16
CA VAL A 166 18.26 -6.89 -15.53
C VAL A 166 17.32 -6.60 -16.72
N GLY A 167 17.43 -5.43 -17.35
CA GLY A 167 16.68 -5.08 -18.56
C GLY A 167 15.26 -4.58 -18.31
N LEU A 168 14.92 -4.14 -17.09
CA LEU A 168 13.62 -3.52 -16.80
C LEU A 168 13.62 -2.01 -17.02
N ASP A 169 12.56 -1.52 -17.63
CA ASP A 169 12.27 -0.09 -17.69
C ASP A 169 11.74 0.40 -16.33
N VAL A 170 12.43 1.39 -15.76
CA VAL A 170 12.13 1.96 -14.45
C VAL A 170 11.75 3.42 -14.59
N SER A 171 10.47 3.74 -14.34
CA SER A 171 10.02 5.13 -14.29
C SER A 171 10.01 5.64 -12.85
N VAL A 172 10.88 6.60 -12.51
CA VAL A 172 10.89 7.25 -11.18
C VAL A 172 10.05 8.53 -11.22
N ARG A 173 9.12 8.68 -10.28
CA ARG A 173 8.24 9.84 -10.13
C ARG A 173 8.35 10.41 -8.72
N GLU A 174 8.39 11.73 -8.62
CA GLU A 174 8.42 12.43 -7.33
C GLU A 174 7.02 12.89 -6.93
N PHE A 175 6.60 12.56 -5.70
CA PHE A 175 5.31 12.98 -5.16
C PHE A 175 5.16 14.52 -5.11
N ASP A 176 6.25 15.24 -4.81
CA ASP A 176 6.25 16.70 -4.62
C ASP A 176 6.44 17.51 -5.92
N SER A 177 6.72 16.86 -7.06
CA SER A 177 6.88 17.57 -8.32
C SER A 177 5.56 18.20 -8.81
N LEU A 178 5.47 19.53 -8.74
CA LEU A 178 4.31 20.34 -9.18
C LEU A 178 4.11 20.35 -10.71
N ALA A 179 5.05 19.77 -11.46
CA ALA A 179 5.11 19.88 -12.92
C ALA A 179 4.14 18.96 -13.68
N SER A 180 3.49 17.99 -13.03
CA SER A 180 2.50 17.12 -13.67
C SER A 180 1.09 17.49 -13.21
N ALA A 181 0.44 18.39 -13.95
CA ALA A 181 -0.97 18.75 -13.77
C ALA A 181 -1.96 17.58 -14.06
N SER A 182 -1.46 16.34 -14.17
CA SER A 182 -2.22 15.11 -14.41
C SER A 182 -2.01 14.03 -13.34
N ASP A 183 -1.32 14.36 -12.23
CA ASP A 183 -0.84 13.35 -11.29
C ASP A 183 -1.98 12.73 -10.45
N MET A 184 -2.57 11.70 -11.04
CA MET A 184 -3.47 10.73 -10.43
C MET A 184 -2.97 10.26 -9.05
N ILE A 185 -1.65 10.28 -8.82
CA ILE A 185 -1.02 9.98 -7.53
C ILE A 185 -1.56 10.91 -6.42
N ARG A 186 -1.51 12.23 -6.62
CA ARG A 186 -2.02 13.21 -5.63
C ARG A 186 -3.52 13.11 -5.49
N LEU A 187 -4.23 12.96 -6.61
CA LEU A 187 -5.68 12.79 -6.61
C LEU A 187 -6.08 11.56 -5.78
N ARG A 188 -5.32 10.47 -5.83
CA ARG A 188 -5.61 9.28 -5.02
C ARG A 188 -5.32 9.51 -3.54
N VAL A 189 -4.15 10.07 -3.21
CA VAL A 189 -3.76 10.29 -1.81
C VAL A 189 -4.70 11.28 -1.10
N PHE A 190 -5.05 12.39 -1.74
CA PHE A 190 -5.92 13.41 -1.14
C PHE A 190 -7.40 13.24 -1.48
N GLY A 191 -7.72 12.72 -2.65
CA GLY A 191 -9.11 12.50 -3.08
C GLY A 191 -9.77 11.33 -2.36
N THR A 192 -9.02 10.31 -1.93
CA THR A 192 -9.59 9.20 -1.15
C THR A 192 -10.24 9.68 0.16
N PRO A 193 -9.56 10.39 1.07
CA PRO A 193 -10.20 10.87 2.29
C PRO A 193 -11.34 11.86 2.01
N ILE A 194 -11.21 12.71 0.98
CA ILE A 194 -12.27 13.63 0.58
C ILE A 194 -13.51 12.87 0.10
N ALA A 195 -13.36 11.86 -0.75
CA ALA A 195 -14.45 11.05 -1.27
C ALA A 195 -15.15 10.27 -0.16
N VAL A 196 -14.38 9.67 0.76
CA VAL A 196 -14.92 8.94 1.92
C VAL A 196 -15.70 9.88 2.84
N LEU A 197 -15.10 11.01 3.26
CA LEU A 197 -15.75 11.97 4.14
C LEU A 197 -16.96 12.63 3.46
N GLY A 198 -16.83 12.98 2.19
CA GLY A 198 -17.93 13.52 1.38
C GLY A 198 -19.09 12.55 1.26
N SER A 199 -18.81 11.25 1.14
CA SER A 199 -19.85 10.20 1.16
C SER A 199 -20.60 10.17 2.50
N PHE A 200 -19.88 10.18 3.63
CA PHE A 200 -20.51 10.23 4.95
C PHE A 200 -21.39 11.47 5.13
N VAL A 201 -20.86 12.66 4.80
CA VAL A 201 -21.60 13.92 4.91
C VAL A 201 -22.82 13.94 3.99
N GLY A 202 -22.67 13.46 2.75
CA GLY A 202 -23.76 13.40 1.78
C GLY A 202 -24.91 12.50 2.24
N ILE A 203 -24.58 11.32 2.78
CA ILE A 203 -25.58 10.37 3.28
C ILE A 203 -26.26 10.91 4.53
N TRP A 204 -25.49 11.47 5.46
CA TRP A 204 -26.04 12.12 6.65
C TRP A 204 -27.01 13.24 6.28
N SER A 205 -26.63 14.09 5.34
CA SER A 205 -27.45 15.24 4.90
C SER A 205 -28.76 14.79 4.25
N LEU A 206 -28.74 13.71 3.48
CA LEU A 206 -29.91 13.24 2.72
C LEU A 206 -30.85 12.32 3.51
N HIS A 207 -30.30 11.46 4.37
CA HIS A 207 -31.03 10.37 5.04
C HIS A 207 -30.95 10.43 6.57
N GLY A 208 -30.24 11.42 7.12
CA GLY A 208 -30.04 11.56 8.55
C GLY A 208 -29.04 10.56 9.14
N PRO A 209 -28.80 10.63 10.47
CA PRO A 209 -27.90 9.71 11.16
C PRO A 209 -28.42 8.26 11.19
N GLU A 210 -29.72 8.06 11.02
CA GLU A 210 -30.37 6.74 11.08
C GLU A 210 -29.87 5.78 10.00
N ALA A 211 -29.46 6.31 8.85
CA ALA A 211 -28.85 5.55 7.77
C ALA A 211 -27.62 4.71 8.21
N PHE A 212 -26.95 5.12 9.28
CA PHE A 212 -25.74 4.47 9.79
C PHE A 212 -26.00 3.42 10.88
N PHE A 213 -27.24 3.27 11.37
CA PHE A 213 -27.58 2.29 12.41
C PHE A 213 -28.05 0.93 11.88
N THR A 214 -27.75 0.64 10.62
CA THR A 214 -28.05 -0.67 10.02
C THR A 214 -26.91 -1.65 10.27
N ASP A 215 -27.22 -2.94 10.43
CA ASP A 215 -26.21 -3.97 10.69
C ASP A 215 -25.08 -3.97 9.64
N ALA A 216 -25.43 -3.68 8.39
CA ALA A 216 -24.51 -3.56 7.26
C ALA A 216 -23.46 -2.44 7.43
N VAL A 217 -23.72 -1.46 8.30
CA VAL A 217 -22.82 -0.34 8.60
C VAL A 217 -22.18 -0.51 9.97
N VAL A 218 -22.98 -0.86 10.97
CA VAL A 218 -22.56 -0.96 12.37
C VAL A 218 -21.49 -2.02 12.54
N VAL A 219 -21.68 -3.22 11.99
CA VAL A 219 -20.70 -4.30 12.15
C VAL A 219 -19.34 -3.93 11.55
N PRO A 220 -19.24 -3.49 10.28
CA PRO A 220 -17.98 -2.99 9.73
C PRO A 220 -17.39 -1.79 10.49
N ALA A 221 -18.22 -0.85 10.95
CA ALA A 221 -17.76 0.33 11.67
C ALA A 221 -17.17 -0.04 13.04
N VAL A 222 -17.79 -0.96 13.77
CA VAL A 222 -17.25 -1.49 15.03
C VAL A 222 -15.91 -2.17 14.80
N VAL A 223 -15.78 -2.99 13.76
CA VAL A 223 -14.48 -3.59 13.40
C VAL A 223 -13.43 -2.52 13.13
N LEU A 224 -13.76 -1.49 12.34
CA LEU A 224 -12.87 -0.37 12.05
C LEU A 224 -12.42 0.34 13.34
N VAL A 225 -13.35 0.62 14.25
CA VAL A 225 -13.08 1.29 15.54
C VAL A 225 -12.19 0.43 16.44
N ILE A 226 -12.45 -0.88 16.55
CA ILE A 226 -11.62 -1.80 17.33
C ILE A 226 -10.18 -1.80 16.78
N PHE A 227 -10.02 -1.93 15.46
CA PHE A 227 -8.69 -1.88 14.83
C PHE A 227 -7.98 -0.55 15.06
N ALA A 228 -8.70 0.58 14.95
CA ALA A 228 -8.16 1.90 15.21
C ALA A 228 -7.74 2.07 16.68
N ALA A 229 -8.58 1.64 17.63
CA ALA A 229 -8.31 1.70 19.06
C ALA A 229 -7.10 0.85 19.46
N LEU A 230 -7.01 -0.39 18.96
CA LEU A 230 -5.85 -1.26 19.19
C LEU A 230 -4.56 -0.64 18.65
N SER A 231 -4.62 -0.02 17.47
CA SER A 231 -3.48 0.68 16.87
C SER A 231 -3.06 1.91 17.69
N PHE A 232 -4.04 2.67 18.19
CA PHE A 232 -3.82 3.85 19.02
C PHE A 232 -3.20 3.50 20.39
N VAL A 233 -3.75 2.51 21.08
CA VAL A 233 -3.22 2.05 22.38
C VAL A 233 -1.77 1.57 22.25
N ARG A 234 -1.46 0.81 21.18
CA ARG A 234 -0.07 0.41 20.90
C ARG A 234 0.84 1.60 20.64
N ARG A 235 0.38 2.61 19.89
CA ARG A 235 1.14 3.86 19.66
C ARG A 235 1.45 4.58 20.96
N PHE A 236 0.48 4.67 21.86
CA PHE A 236 0.64 5.35 23.14
C PHE A 236 1.63 4.63 24.07
N ARG A 237 1.56 3.29 24.13
CA ARG A 237 2.51 2.47 24.92
C ARG A 237 3.96 2.61 24.42
N LEU A 238 4.17 2.61 23.10
CA LEU A 238 5.51 2.77 22.51
C LEU A 238 6.13 4.12 22.85
N ARG A 239 5.36 5.22 22.75
CA ARG A 239 5.83 6.57 23.13
C ARG A 239 6.24 6.65 24.59
N ARG A 240 5.49 6.00 25.50
CA ARG A 240 5.86 5.94 26.92
C ARG A 240 7.18 5.19 27.13
N ALA A 241 7.38 4.05 26.45
CA ALA A 241 8.62 3.28 26.57
C ALA A 241 9.86 4.07 26.10
N GLU A 242 9.75 4.84 25.01
CA GLU A 242 10.82 5.71 24.52
C GLU A 242 11.13 6.85 25.49
N THR A 243 10.13 7.40 26.16
CA THR A 243 10.30 8.51 27.13
C THR A 243 10.92 8.01 28.46
N SER A 244 10.77 6.73 28.79
CA SER A 244 11.36 6.13 30.00
C SER A 244 12.77 5.58 29.79
N ALA A 245 13.29 5.59 28.56
CA ALA A 245 14.62 5.11 28.20
C ALA A 245 15.65 6.25 28.03
N VAL A 246 15.24 7.50 28.28
CA VAL A 246 16.05 8.72 28.32
C VAL A 246 16.17 9.17 29.77
#